data_AF-A0A7S2UNA8-F1
#
_entry.id   AF-A0A7S2UNA8-F1
#
_cell.length_a   1.000
_cell.length_b   1.000
_cell.length_c   1.000
_cell.angle_alpha   90.00
_cell.angle_beta   90.00
_cell.angle_gamma   90.00
#
_symmetry.space_group_name_H-M   'P 1'
#
loop_
_entity.id
_entity.type
_entity.pdbx_description
1 polymer ?
#
loop_
_entity_poly.entity_id
_entity_poly.type
_entity_poly.pdbx_seq_one_letter_code
_entity_poly.pdbx_strand_id
1 'polypeptide(L)'
;RSCFDPAGTNIRDVCGINSTFRKATPDQLADRCMEFLAAHPDCVVKYHHGPLCGRGRSKWVLAHWYEEGSWSGSSCGIEPKGTPLTVEGQTRFLVSDELTISDMVVTRTFCDWEIQLQESKK
;
A
#
# COMPACT_ATOMS: atom_id res chain seq x y z
N ARG A 1 7.53 3.77 -17.88
CA ARG A 1 8.85 4.00 -17.24
C ARG A 1 8.67 3.61 -15.77
N SER A 2 9.46 2.69 -15.23
CA SER A 2 9.34 2.28 -13.82
C SER A 2 9.86 3.39 -12.90
N CYS A 3 9.23 3.58 -11.74
CA CYS A 3 9.74 4.45 -10.67
C CYS A 3 10.66 3.70 -9.69
N PHE A 4 10.79 2.38 -9.81
CA PHE A 4 11.64 1.54 -8.98
C PHE A 4 13.04 1.41 -9.58
N ASP A 5 14.04 1.27 -8.70
CA ASP A 5 15.44 1.09 -9.08
C ASP A 5 15.61 -0.20 -9.92
N PRO A 6 16.19 -0.12 -11.14
CA PRO A 6 16.47 -1.30 -11.95
C PRO A 6 17.41 -2.32 -11.28
N ALA A 7 18.27 -1.88 -10.35
CA ALA A 7 19.13 -2.77 -9.57
C ALA A 7 18.35 -3.53 -8.48
N GLY A 8 17.08 -3.17 -8.25
CA GLY A 8 16.18 -3.75 -7.27
C GLY A 8 15.84 -2.75 -6.16
N THR A 9 14.56 -2.73 -5.78
CA THR A 9 14.06 -1.95 -4.65
C THR A 9 13.82 -2.85 -3.46
N ASN A 10 14.28 -2.45 -2.28
CA ASN A 10 13.91 -3.11 -1.03
C ASN A 10 12.53 -2.63 -0.57
N ILE A 11 11.49 -3.43 -0.82
CA ILE A 11 10.11 -3.11 -0.41
C ILE A 11 9.71 -3.95 0.80
N ARG A 12 9.27 -3.27 1.86
CA ARG A 12 8.71 -3.87 3.07
C ARG A 12 7.26 -3.47 3.21
N ASP A 13 6.37 -4.44 3.01
CA ASP A 13 4.94 -4.31 3.27
C ASP A 13 4.66 -4.77 4.69
N VAL A 14 4.45 -3.83 5.60
CA VAL A 14 4.20 -4.07 7.02
C VAL A 14 2.71 -4.22 7.23
N CYS A 15 2.27 -5.46 7.32
CA CYS A 15 0.89 -5.80 7.62
C CYS A 15 0.70 -5.91 9.14
N GLY A 16 -0.01 -4.96 9.74
CA GLY A 16 -0.38 -4.94 11.16
C GLY A 16 -1.20 -6.12 11.69
N ILE A 17 -1.85 -6.99 10.89
CA ILE A 17 -2.59 -8.16 11.45
C ILE A 17 -1.67 -9.04 12.30
N ASN A 18 -0.39 -9.15 11.93
CA ASN A 18 0.59 -9.96 12.66
C ASN A 18 1.79 -9.17 13.18
N SER A 19 1.81 -7.83 13.04
CA SER A 19 3.00 -6.99 13.31
C SER A 19 4.29 -7.49 12.61
N THR A 20 4.16 -8.27 11.55
CA THR A 20 5.27 -8.76 10.73
C THR A 20 5.31 -8.01 9.41
N PHE A 21 6.50 -7.94 8.80
CA PHE A 21 6.65 -7.39 7.47
C PHE A 21 6.88 -8.50 6.45
N ARG A 22 6.33 -8.32 5.26
CA ARG A 22 6.62 -9.12 4.08
C ARG A 22 7.57 -8.34 3.18
N LYS A 23 8.61 -9.02 2.68
CA LYS A 23 9.37 -8.50 1.53
C LYS A 23 8.54 -8.70 0.26
N ALA A 24 8.39 -7.64 -0.52
CA ALA A 24 7.66 -7.66 -1.79
C ALA A 24 8.56 -7.23 -2.94
N THR A 25 8.24 -7.69 -4.15
CA THR A 25 8.76 -7.09 -5.39
C THR A 25 7.81 -5.98 -5.87
N PRO A 26 8.25 -5.09 -6.77
CA PRO A 26 7.37 -4.12 -7.42
C PRO A 26 6.11 -4.74 -8.02
N ASP A 27 6.25 -5.87 -8.72
CA ASP A 27 5.13 -6.57 -9.36
C ASP A 27 4.15 -7.11 -8.32
N GLN A 28 4.64 -7.72 -7.23
CA GLN A 28 3.78 -8.21 -6.15
C GLN A 28 3.03 -7.08 -5.44
N LEU A 29 3.64 -5.90 -5.31
CA LEU A 29 2.97 -4.73 -4.76
C LEU A 29 1.90 -4.22 -5.74
N ALA A 30 2.21 -4.17 -7.04
CA ALA A 30 1.26 -3.76 -8.07
C ALA A 30 0.06 -4.70 -8.16
N ASP A 31 0.28 -6.01 -8.21
CA ASP A 31 -0.78 -7.03 -8.20
C ASP A 31 -1.70 -6.84 -6.98
N ARG A 32 -1.09 -6.66 -5.79
CA ARG A 32 -1.83 -6.44 -4.54
C ARG A 32 -2.68 -5.16 -4.59
N CYS A 33 -2.17 -4.08 -5.17
CA CYS A 33 -2.92 -2.84 -5.39
C CYS A 33 -4.07 -3.05 -6.38
N MET A 34 -3.86 -3.80 -7.46
CA MET A 34 -4.93 -4.09 -8.43
C MET A 34 -6.03 -4.97 -7.83
N GLU A 35 -5.67 -5.99 -7.03
CA GLU A 35 -6.63 -6.79 -6.27
C GLU A 35 -7.46 -5.92 -5.31
N PHE A 36 -6.81 -4.95 -4.64
CA PHE A 36 -7.47 -4.02 -3.74
C PHE A 36 -8.43 -3.07 -4.48
N LEU A 37 -8.01 -2.49 -5.60
CA LEU A 37 -8.84 -1.60 -6.42
C LEU A 37 -10.00 -2.34 -7.09
N ALA A 38 -9.84 -3.62 -7.42
CA ALA A 38 -10.95 -4.45 -7.88
C ALA A 38 -12.02 -4.63 -6.79
N ALA A 39 -11.62 -4.77 -5.52
CA ALA A 39 -12.54 -4.84 -4.39
C ALA A 39 -13.17 -3.47 -4.04
N HIS A 40 -12.44 -2.38 -4.23
CA HIS A 40 -12.84 -1.02 -3.86
C HIS A 40 -12.74 -0.07 -5.07
N PRO A 41 -13.61 -0.22 -6.09
CA PRO A 41 -13.52 0.54 -7.33
C PRO A 41 -13.78 2.04 -7.16
N ASP A 42 -14.43 2.43 -6.07
CA ASP A 42 -14.69 3.82 -5.67
C ASP A 42 -13.61 4.37 -4.70
N CYS A 43 -12.54 3.62 -4.45
CA CYS A 43 -11.48 4.02 -3.51
C CYS A 43 -10.82 5.33 -3.94
N VAL A 44 -10.70 6.24 -2.97
CA VAL A 44 -9.94 7.49 -3.10
C VAL A 44 -8.92 7.57 -1.98
N VAL A 45 -7.65 7.78 -2.36
CA VAL A 45 -6.57 8.06 -1.41
C VAL A 45 -6.58 9.54 -1.04
N LYS A 46 -6.63 9.83 0.25
CA LYS A 46 -6.48 11.16 0.83
C LYS A 46 -5.27 11.19 1.76
N TYR A 47 -4.85 12.39 2.14
CA TYR A 47 -3.66 12.59 2.96
C TYR A 47 -3.98 13.40 4.22
N HIS A 48 -3.64 12.86 5.38
CA HIS A 48 -3.46 13.69 6.58
C HIS A 48 -2.25 14.60 6.39
N HIS A 49 -1.17 14.03 5.85
CA HIS A 49 0.05 14.74 5.48
C HIS A 49 0.54 14.22 4.13
N GLY A 50 0.52 15.09 3.12
CA GLY A 50 0.97 14.74 1.77
C GLY A 50 2.45 14.34 1.72
N PRO A 51 2.92 13.82 0.58
CA PRO A 51 4.31 13.41 0.42
C PRO A 51 5.25 14.60 0.61
N LEU A 52 6.06 14.55 1.67
CA LEU A 52 7.08 15.54 1.95
C LEU A 52 8.46 14.90 1.78
N CYS A 53 9.22 15.40 0.81
CA CYS A 53 10.63 15.08 0.69
C CYS A 53 11.40 15.87 1.75
N GLY A 54 12.01 15.16 2.71
CA GLY A 54 12.97 15.70 3.66
C GLY A 54 12.53 16.94 4.43
N ARG A 55 12.21 16.77 5.73
CA ARG A 55 12.52 17.84 6.70
C ARG A 55 14.06 17.94 6.79
N GLY A 56 14.73 18.62 5.85
CA GLY A 56 16.20 18.79 5.79
C GLY A 56 16.94 17.98 4.70
N ARG A 57 18.18 17.51 4.99
CA ARG A 57 19.08 16.80 4.03
C ARG A 57 18.70 15.34 3.71
N SER A 58 17.50 14.90 4.07
CA SER A 58 17.06 13.51 3.88
C SER A 58 16.37 13.34 2.53
N LYS A 59 16.75 12.31 1.75
CA LYS A 59 16.06 11.91 0.51
C LYS A 59 14.86 11.00 0.75
N TRP A 60 14.48 10.80 2.01
CA TRP A 60 13.25 10.10 2.36
C TRP A 60 12.05 11.01 2.11
N VAL A 61 11.08 10.45 1.38
CA VAL A 61 9.73 10.97 1.27
C VAL A 61 8.85 10.24 2.26
N LEU A 62 8.02 10.99 2.99
CA LEU A 62 7.03 10.43 3.92
C LEU A 62 5.64 10.96 3.55
N ALA A 63 4.65 10.08 3.55
CA ALA A 63 3.25 10.42 3.42
C ALA A 63 2.42 9.68 4.48
N HIS A 64 1.45 10.38 5.08
CA HIS A 64 0.43 9.80 5.94
C HIS A 64 -0.91 9.94 5.22
N TRP A 65 -1.51 8.81 4.90
CA TRP A 65 -2.67 8.71 4.03
C TRP A 65 -3.78 7.89 4.68
N TYR A 66 -4.98 8.07 4.14
CA TYR A 66 -6.14 7.27 4.46
C TYR A 66 -6.97 7.07 3.19
N GLU A 67 -7.73 5.99 3.14
CA GLU A 67 -8.53 5.61 1.99
C GLU A 67 -10.01 5.66 2.36
N GLU A 68 -10.80 6.31 1.51
CA GLU A 68 -12.25 6.33 1.58
C GLU A 68 -12.84 5.56 0.39
N GLY A 69 -13.97 4.89 0.60
CA GLY A 69 -14.65 4.11 -0.43
C GLY A 69 -15.50 3.02 0.19
N SER A 70 -15.83 1.99 -0.58
CA SER A 70 -16.61 0.86 -0.13
C SER A 70 -16.11 -0.46 -0.71
N TRP A 71 -16.31 -1.55 0.01
CA TRP A 71 -16.09 -2.89 -0.53
C TRP A 71 -17.29 -3.30 -1.38
N SER A 72 -17.34 -2.78 -2.61
CA SER A 72 -18.44 -2.98 -3.56
C SER A 72 -18.08 -3.86 -4.74
N GLY A 73 -16.81 -4.20 -4.92
CA GLY A 73 -16.33 -5.07 -6.00
C GLY A 73 -15.90 -6.45 -5.52
N SER A 74 -15.94 -7.42 -6.44
CA SER A 74 -15.41 -8.75 -6.19
C SER A 74 -13.91 -8.79 -6.54
N SER A 75 -13.14 -9.52 -5.73
CA SER A 75 -11.70 -9.68 -5.95
C SER A 75 -11.18 -10.94 -5.29
N CYS A 76 -10.21 -11.61 -5.92
CA CYS A 76 -9.63 -12.87 -5.45
C CYS A 76 -10.67 -13.98 -5.13
N GLY A 77 -11.82 -13.99 -5.83
CA GLY A 77 -12.91 -14.95 -5.59
C GLY A 77 -13.74 -14.64 -4.34
N ILE A 78 -13.63 -13.42 -3.77
CA ILE A 78 -14.36 -12.98 -2.59
C ILE A 78 -15.44 -11.98 -3.03
N GLU A 79 -16.68 -12.25 -2.66
CA GLU A 79 -17.84 -11.40 -2.94
C GLU A 79 -17.89 -10.18 -2.01
N PRO A 80 -18.33 -9.01 -2.51
CA PRO A 80 -18.40 -7.78 -1.72
C PRO A 80 -19.45 -7.84 -0.62
N LYS A 81 -19.14 -7.20 0.52
CA LYS A 81 -20.06 -7.05 1.65
C LYS A 81 -20.69 -5.66 1.76
N GLY A 82 -20.28 -4.71 0.93
CA GLY A 82 -20.75 -3.33 0.97
C GLY A 82 -20.30 -2.55 2.21
N THR A 83 -19.28 -3.05 2.93
CA THR A 83 -18.78 -2.35 4.13
C THR A 83 -17.93 -1.14 3.73
N PRO A 84 -17.94 -0.06 4.52
CA PRO A 84 -17.15 1.13 4.22
C PRO A 84 -15.65 0.83 4.35
N LEU A 85 -14.85 1.42 3.46
CA LEU A 85 -13.40 1.34 3.54
C LEU A 85 -12.90 2.28 4.65
N THR A 86 -12.13 1.72 5.59
CA THR A 86 -11.51 2.44 6.71
C THR A 86 -10.06 2.02 6.87
N VAL A 87 -9.24 2.40 5.89
CA VAL A 87 -7.80 2.09 5.87
C VAL A 87 -7.00 3.37 6.05
N GLU A 88 -6.03 3.34 6.94
CA GLU A 88 -5.07 4.40 7.17
C GLU A 88 -3.67 3.82 7.13
N GLY A 89 -2.71 4.60 6.66
CA GLY A 89 -1.35 4.10 6.52
C GLY A 89 -0.30 5.16 6.29
N GLN A 90 0.94 4.73 6.48
CA GLN A 90 2.13 5.53 6.25
C GLN A 90 2.97 4.86 5.17
N THR A 91 3.33 5.64 4.16
CA THR A 91 4.30 5.22 3.15
C THR A 91 5.54 6.08 3.29
N ARG A 92 6.69 5.43 3.38
CA ARG A 92 8.00 6.10 3.29
C ARG A 92 8.83 5.45 2.21
N PHE A 93 9.50 6.25 1.41
CA PHE A 93 10.41 5.73 0.39
C PHE A 93 11.64 6.62 0.24
N LEU A 94 12.76 5.99 -0.08
CA LEU A 94 14.04 6.64 -0.34
C LEU A 94 14.21 6.84 -1.84
N VAL A 95 14.49 8.08 -2.25
CA VAL A 95 14.76 8.43 -3.63
C VAL A 95 16.28 8.47 -3.87
N SER A 96 16.75 7.80 -4.92
CA SER A 96 18.15 7.80 -5.37
C SER A 96 18.54 9.12 -6.06
N ASP A 97 19.81 9.27 -6.45
CA ASP A 97 20.25 10.39 -7.29
C ASP A 97 19.65 10.33 -8.71
N GLU A 98 19.33 9.12 -9.16
CA GLU A 98 18.69 8.82 -10.45
C GLU A 98 17.16 9.02 -10.42
N LEU A 99 16.62 9.54 -9.30
CA LEU A 99 15.19 9.77 -9.07
C LEU A 99 14.35 8.49 -9.13
N THR A 100 14.92 7.36 -8.70
CA THR A 100 14.26 6.07 -8.54
C THR A 100 14.06 5.72 -7.07
N ILE A 101 13.10 4.85 -6.76
CA ILE A 101 12.84 4.37 -5.41
C ILE A 101 13.75 3.18 -5.10
N SER A 102 14.64 3.31 -4.13
CA SER A 102 15.58 2.25 -3.72
C SER A 102 15.16 1.49 -2.46
N ASP A 103 14.46 2.14 -1.53
CA ASP A 103 13.83 1.52 -0.36
C ASP A 103 12.41 2.05 -0.19
N MET A 104 11.48 1.17 0.17
CA MET A 104 10.09 1.52 0.44
C MET A 104 9.58 0.74 1.65
N VAL A 105 8.87 1.44 2.53
CA VAL A 105 8.10 0.83 3.62
C VAL A 105 6.69 1.35 3.57
N VAL A 106 5.74 0.42 3.55
CA VAL A 106 4.32 0.70 3.66
C VAL A 106 3.83 0.08 4.96
N THR A 107 3.16 0.85 5.79
CA THR A 107 2.48 0.37 7.01
C THR A 107 1.03 0.81 6.94
N ARG A 108 0.06 -0.10 7.12
CA ARG A 108 -1.37 0.25 7.05
C ARG A 108 -2.22 -0.56 8.02
N THR A 109 -3.42 -0.03 8.32
CA THR A 109 -4.54 -0.76 8.94
C THR A 109 -5.24 -1.62 7.88
N PHE A 110 -6.30 -2.33 8.27
CA PHE A 110 -6.96 -3.32 7.43
C PHE A 110 -8.44 -3.04 7.30
N CYS A 111 -8.97 -3.29 6.11
CA CYS A 111 -10.41 -3.40 5.90
C CYS A 111 -10.88 -4.86 5.97
N ASP A 112 -12.20 -5.04 6.02
CA ASP A 112 -12.84 -6.35 6.10
C ASP A 112 -12.44 -7.28 4.95
N TRP A 113 -12.23 -6.73 3.75
CA TRP A 113 -11.79 -7.52 2.60
C TRP A 113 -10.40 -8.12 2.83
N GLU A 114 -9.46 -7.37 3.39
CA GLU A 114 -8.10 -7.88 3.67
C GLU A 114 -8.12 -8.95 4.75
N ILE A 115 -8.96 -8.79 5.78
CA ILE A 115 -9.17 -9.79 6.83
C ILE A 115 -9.66 -11.10 6.20
N GLN A 116 -10.70 -11.02 5.36
CA GLN A 116 -11.26 -12.20 4.71
C GLN A 116 -10.29 -12.84 3.69
N LEU A 117 -9.51 -12.04 2.96
CA LEU A 117 -8.46 -12.53 2.06
C LEU A 117 -7.36 -13.28 2.81
N GLN A 118 -7.06 -12.89 4.05
CA GLN A 118 -6.10 -13.62 4.88
C GLN A 118 -6.71 -14.93 5.41
N GLU A 119 -7.99 -14.95 5.75
CA GLU A 119 -8.70 -16.17 6.16
C GLU A 119 -8.83 -17.18 5.02
N SER A 120 -9.07 -16.73 3.78
CA SER A 120 -9.19 -17.61 2.62
C SER A 120 -7.87 -18.24 2.16
N LYS A 121 -6.73 -17.76 2.69
CA LYS A 121 -5.38 -18.29 2.40
C LYS A 121 -4.89 -19.28 3.47
N LYS A 122 -5.68 -19.53 4.51
CA LYS A 122 -5.44 -20.59 5.51
C LYS A 122 -6.08 -21.89 5.08
#